data_AF-A0A316AIN0-F1
#
_entry.id   AF-A0A316AIN0-F1
#
_cell.length_a   1.000
_cell.length_b   1.000
_cell.length_c   1.000
_cell.angle_alpha   90.00
_cell.angle_beta   90.00
_cell.angle_gamma   90.00
#
_symmetry.space_group_name_H-M   'P 1'
#
loop_
_entity.id
_entity.type
_entity.pdbx_description
1 polymer ?
#
loop_
_entity_poly.entity_id
_entity_poly.type
_entity_poly.pdbx_seq_one_letter_code
_entity_poly.pdbx_strand_id
1 'polypeptide(L)'
;MVFASNRAGGYGGYDLYYSTLTGGKWSEPVNFGATINTEFDEFRPILIDAGVSWNQNMLVFSSNRAGGKGGFDLYFAGVVKE
;
A
#
# COMPACT_ATOMS: atom_id res chain seq x y z
N MET A 1 4.46 1.57 9.35
CA MET A 1 5.17 2.09 8.17
C MET A 1 4.62 1.38 6.95
N VAL A 2 4.32 2.13 5.89
CA VAL A 2 3.87 1.59 4.61
C VAL A 2 4.93 1.92 3.57
N PHE A 3 5.31 0.97 2.73
CA PHE A 3 6.40 1.13 1.77
C PHE A 3 6.24 0.21 0.56
N ALA A 4 6.96 0.52 -0.53
CA ALA A 4 7.00 -0.31 -1.73
C ALA A 4 8.26 -1.20 -1.74
N SER A 5 8.15 -2.44 -2.23
CA SER A 5 9.27 -3.37 -2.36
C SER A 5 9.02 -4.38 -3.48
N ASN A 6 10.07 -4.74 -4.23
CA ASN A 6 10.06 -5.81 -5.23
C ASN A 6 10.66 -7.12 -4.68
N ARG A 7 10.48 -7.39 -3.38
CA ARG A 7 10.93 -8.64 -2.78
C ARG A 7 10.22 -9.85 -3.40
N ALA A 8 10.89 -11.01 -3.38
CA ALA A 8 10.30 -12.25 -3.87
C ALA A 8 9.01 -12.62 -3.12
N GLY A 9 8.05 -13.20 -3.85
CA GLY A 9 6.74 -13.61 -3.32
C GLY A 9 5.65 -12.54 -3.36
N GLY A 10 5.90 -11.40 -4.01
CA GLY A 10 4.89 -10.40 -4.35
C GLY A 10 3.99 -10.82 -5.53
N TYR A 11 3.06 -9.94 -5.90
CA TYR A 11 2.08 -10.12 -6.97
C TYR A 11 2.57 -9.61 -8.33
N GLY A 12 3.48 -8.64 -8.35
CA GLY A 12 3.97 -8.03 -9.58
C GLY A 12 5.39 -7.47 -9.45
N GLY A 13 5.59 -6.27 -10.00
CA GLY A 13 6.86 -5.55 -9.94
C GLY A 13 7.17 -5.09 -8.52
N TYR A 14 6.87 -3.83 -8.21
CA TYR A 14 6.87 -3.34 -6.84
C TYR A 14 5.48 -3.47 -6.20
N ASP A 15 5.44 -4.14 -5.06
CA ASP A 15 4.24 -4.28 -4.25
C ASP A 15 4.29 -3.35 -3.04
N LEU A 16 3.12 -2.98 -2.51
CA LEU A 16 3.00 -2.32 -1.22
C LEU A 16 3.03 -3.33 -0.08
N TYR A 17 3.78 -2.98 0.97
CA TYR A 17 3.89 -3.70 2.24
C TYR A 17 3.71 -2.76 3.42
N TYR A 18 3.40 -3.32 4.58
CA TYR A 18 3.42 -2.61 5.84
C TYR A 18 4.14 -3.37 6.96
N SER A 19 4.70 -2.61 7.89
CA SER A 19 5.19 -3.10 9.19
C SER A 19 4.60 -2.25 10.31
N THR A 20 4.18 -2.86 11.40
CA THR A 20 3.71 -2.15 12.61
C THR A 20 4.88 -1.94 13.57
N LEU A 21 4.84 -0.85 14.34
CA LEU A 21 5.83 -0.56 15.38
C LEU A 21 5.20 -0.79 16.75
N THR A 22 5.69 -1.78 17.49
CA THR A 22 5.18 -2.11 18.82
C THR A 22 6.36 -2.21 19.79
N GLY A 23 6.33 -1.43 20.87
CA GLY A 23 7.41 -1.43 21.86
C GLY A 23 8.78 -1.09 21.29
N GLY A 24 8.84 -0.24 20.25
CA GLY A 24 10.09 0.13 19.58
C GLY A 24 10.65 -0.91 18.60
N LYS A 25 9.94 -2.01 18.35
CA LYS A 25 10.33 -3.04 17.37
C LYS A 25 9.37 -3.05 16.18
N TRP A 26 9.92 -3.09 14.98
CA TRP A 26 9.14 -3.28 13.76
C TRP A 26 8.74 -4.74 13.58
N SER A 27 7.52 -4.98 13.14
CA SER A 27 7.08 -6.30 12.69
C SER A 27 7.73 -6.69 11.37
N GLU A 28 7.70 -7.98 11.05
CA GLU A 28 7.99 -8.45 9.69
C GLU A 28 7.05 -7.77 8.68
N PRO A 29 7.52 -7.46 7.46
CA PRO A 29 6.69 -6.86 6.42
C PRO A 29 5.55 -7.78 5.98
N VAL A 30 4.33 -7.25 5.99
CA VAL A 30 3.12 -7.90 5.49
C VAL A 30 2.73 -7.28 4.14
N ASN A 31 2.50 -8.12 3.14
CA ASN A 31 2.03 -7.69 1.81
C ASN A 31 0.55 -7.28 1.90
N PHE A 32 0.14 -6.20 1.24
CA PHE A 32 -1.25 -5.73 1.25
C PHE A 32 -2.25 -6.62 0.49
N GLY A 33 -1.78 -7.68 -0.16
CA GLY A 33 -2.61 -8.65 -0.88
C GLY A 33 -3.06 -8.16 -2.26
N ALA A 34 -3.65 -9.08 -3.02
CA ALA A 34 -4.09 -8.87 -4.40
C ALA A 34 -5.23 -7.84 -4.58
N THR A 35 -5.84 -7.38 -3.48
CA THR A 35 -6.86 -6.32 -3.54
C THR A 35 -6.23 -4.95 -3.81
N ILE A 36 -4.99 -4.74 -3.35
CA ILE A 36 -4.27 -3.46 -3.48
C ILE A 36 -3.13 -3.59 -4.49
N ASN A 37 -2.35 -4.67 -4.36
CA ASN A 37 -1.23 -4.96 -5.24
C ASN A 37 -1.71 -5.67 -6.51
N THR A 38 -1.06 -5.36 -7.63
CA THR A 38 -1.41 -5.94 -8.93
C THR A 38 -0.19 -6.62 -9.56
N GLU A 39 -0.33 -7.12 -10.79
CA GLU A 39 0.82 -7.60 -11.57
C GLU A 39 1.75 -6.46 -12.02
N PHE A 40 1.33 -5.21 -11.84
CA PHE A 40 2.08 -4.00 -12.21
C PHE A 40 2.87 -3.44 -11.02
N ASP A 41 3.35 -2.20 -11.11
CA ASP A 41 4.04 -1.51 -10.03
C ASP A 41 3.08 -0.66 -9.18
N GLU A 42 3.25 -0.73 -7.87
CA GLU A 42 2.68 0.16 -6.88
C GLU A 42 3.78 0.92 -6.10
N PHE A 43 3.70 2.25 -6.11
CA PHE A 43 4.74 3.13 -5.57
C PHE A 43 4.20 4.28 -4.72
N ARG A 44 5.11 4.87 -3.94
CA ARG A 44 4.94 6.14 -3.21
C ARG A 44 3.69 6.16 -2.31
N PRO A 45 3.53 5.16 -1.43
CA PRO A 45 2.36 5.10 -0.58
C PRO A 45 2.37 6.23 0.47
N ILE A 46 1.20 6.80 0.70
CA ILE A 46 0.92 7.75 1.78
C ILE A 46 -0.27 7.20 2.55
N LEU A 47 -0.08 6.97 3.85
CA LEU A 47 -1.16 6.61 4.76
C LEU A 47 -1.69 7.89 5.41
N ILE A 48 -2.94 8.22 5.13
CA ILE A 48 -3.62 9.41 5.64
C ILE A 48 -4.59 8.96 6.73
N ASP A 49 -4.40 9.48 7.94
CA ASP A 49 -5.44 9.45 8.97
C ASP A 49 -6.49 10.51 8.60
N ALA A 50 -7.64 10.06 8.13
CA ALA A 50 -8.68 10.97 7.63
C ALA A 50 -9.50 11.62 8.76
N GLY A 51 -9.28 11.26 10.03
CA GLY A 51 -9.97 11.85 11.19
C GLY A 51 -11.49 11.69 11.21
N VAL A 52 -12.08 11.04 10.20
CA VAL A 52 -13.48 10.61 10.20
C VAL A 52 -13.60 9.46 11.18
N SER A 53 -14.59 9.55 12.08
CA SER A 53 -14.80 8.69 13.25
C SER A 53 -15.13 7.21 12.95
N TRP A 54 -14.76 6.72 11.77
CA TRP A 54 -14.79 5.32 11.35
C TRP A 54 -13.33 4.91 11.13
N ASN A 55 -12.87 3.84 11.80
CA ASN A 55 -11.47 3.40 11.96
C ASN A 55 -10.69 3.04 10.66
N GLN A 56 -10.78 3.85 9.61
CA GLN A 56 -10.21 3.63 8.30
C GLN A 56 -9.15 4.69 8.02
N ASN A 57 -7.92 4.26 7.83
CA ASN A 57 -6.90 5.09 7.19
C ASN A 57 -7.13 5.03 5.67
N MET A 58 -6.88 6.14 4.98
CA MET A 58 -6.85 6.15 3.52
C MET A 58 -5.42 5.95 3.04
N LEU A 59 -5.19 4.87 2.31
CA LEU A 59 -3.94 4.63 1.59
C LEU A 59 -4.06 5.27 0.21
N VAL A 60 -3.22 6.26 -0.08
CA VAL A 60 -3.05 6.83 -1.43
C VAL A 60 -1.72 6.36 -1.97
N PHE A 61 -1.69 5.95 -3.24
CA PHE A 61 -0.47 5.45 -3.87
C PHE A 61 -0.55 5.63 -5.39
N SER A 62 0.59 5.44 -6.07
CA SER A 62 0.65 5.50 -7.54
C SER A 62 0.79 4.12 -8.16
N SER A 63 0.15 3.86 -9.30
CA SER A 63 0.30 2.59 -10.04
C SER A 63 0.25 2.80 -11.55
N ASN A 64 0.97 1.94 -12.29
CA ASN A 64 0.95 1.82 -13.75
C ASN A 64 0.01 0.73 -14.27
N ARG A 65 -0.95 0.29 -13.45
CA ARG A 65 -1.98 -0.66 -13.85
C ARG A 65 -2.81 -0.17 -15.04
N ALA A 66 -3.35 -1.13 -15.79
CA ALA A 66 -4.18 -0.85 -16.95
C ALA A 66 -5.42 -0.01 -16.62
N GLY A 67 -5.86 0.82 -17.57
CA GLY A 67 -7.03 1.69 -17.45
C GLY A 67 -6.74 3.10 -16.93
N GLY A 68 -5.48 3.37 -16.54
CA GLY A 68 -4.98 4.70 -16.20
C GLY A 68 -4.72 5.62 -17.39
N LYS A 69 -4.28 6.85 -17.13
CA LYS A 69 -3.86 7.84 -18.12
C LYS A 69 -2.37 8.13 -17.99
N GLY A 70 -1.58 7.49 -18.84
CA GLY A 70 -0.14 7.68 -18.91
C GLY A 70 0.62 6.56 -18.21
N GLY A 71 1.72 6.91 -17.54
CA GLY A 71 2.59 5.93 -16.88
C GLY A 71 2.12 5.54 -15.49
N PHE A 72 1.90 6.51 -14.60
CA PHE A 72 1.48 6.26 -13.22
C PHE A 72 0.35 7.21 -12.84
N ASP A 73 -0.76 6.64 -12.36
CA ASP A 73 -1.91 7.37 -11.85
C ASP A 73 -2.05 7.18 -10.33
N LEU A 74 -2.80 8.07 -9.69
CA LEU A 74 -3.10 7.98 -8.26
C LEU A 74 -4.33 7.10 -8.00
N TYR A 75 -4.19 6.18 -7.07
CA TYR A 75 -5.24 5.30 -6.58
C TYR A 75 -5.37 5.46 -5.06
N PHE A 76 -6.54 5.11 -4.54
CA PHE A 76 -6.77 5.10 -3.10
C PHE A 76 -7.52 3.84 -2.65
N ALA A 77 -7.27 3.43 -1.41
CA ALA A 77 -7.98 2.34 -0.74
C ALA A 77 -8.21 2.67 0.73
N GLY A 78 -9.35 2.25 1.28
CA GLY A 78 -9.56 2.25 2.73
C GLY A 78 -8.85 1.06 3.36
N VAL A 79 -8.06 1.30 4.41
CA VAL A 79 -7.39 0.24 5.18
C VAL A 79 -7.79 0.34 6.64
N VAL A 80 -8.08 -0.80 7.27
CA VAL A 80 -8.52 -0.87 8.66
C VAL A 80 -7.31 -0.75 9.58
N LYS A 81 -7.46 0.00 10.67
CA LYS A 81 -6.49 0.01 11.77
C LYS A 81 -6.69 -1.25 12.61
N GLU A 82 -5.74 -2.19 12.53
CA GLU A 82 -5.65 -3.30 13.50
C GLU A 82 -5.33 -2.79 14.91
#